data_AF-A0A963TS20-F1
#
_entry.id   AF-A0A963TS20-F1
#
_cell.length_a   1.000
_cell.length_b   1.000
_cell.length_c   1.000
_cell.angle_alpha   90.00
_cell.angle_beta   90.00
_cell.angle_gamma   90.00
#
_symmetry.space_group_name_H-M   'P 1'
#
loop_
_entity.id
_entity.type
_entity.pdbx_description
1 polymer ?
#
loop_
_entity_poly.entity_id
_entity_poly.type
_entity_poly.pdbx_seq_one_letter_code
_entity_poly.pdbx_strand_id
1 'polypeptide(L)'
;MEEIEKLRGELLAAIENAGDAAALDAVRVDALGKKGRITGLMKNLGAMDAEARKAAGQQLNALKDVIAAALDARKATLDTAALDARLATEKIDVTLPPRPELQGSIHPITQTIDEIVAILGPMGFTVADGPDVEDDFHNFTALNFPPGHPAREM
;
A
#
# COMPACT_ATOMS: atom_id res chain seq x y z
N MET A 1 9.86 33.26 -38.86
CA MET A 1 9.56 33.51 -37.43
C MET A 1 8.08 33.26 -37.11
N GLU A 2 7.13 33.74 -37.92
CA GLU A 2 5.68 33.44 -37.71
C GLU A 2 5.33 31.95 -37.72
N GLU A 3 5.95 31.14 -38.58
CA GLU A 3 5.67 29.68 -38.63
C GLU A 3 6.07 28.93 -37.35
N ILE A 4 7.14 29.35 -36.67
CA ILE A 4 7.61 28.69 -35.44
C ILE A 4 6.67 29.00 -34.28
N GLU A 5 6.21 30.25 -34.17
CA GLU A 5 5.23 30.63 -33.13
C GLU A 5 3.85 30.01 -33.40
N LYS A 6 3.43 29.89 -34.66
CA LYS A 6 2.21 29.16 -35.01
C LYS A 6 2.30 27.69 -34.63
N LEU A 7 3.42 27.03 -34.96
CA LEU A 7 3.66 25.63 -34.59
C LEU A 7 3.68 25.44 -33.07
N ARG A 8 4.28 26.39 -32.34
CA ARG A 8 4.28 26.40 -30.88
C ARG A 8 2.86 26.42 -30.32
N GLY A 9 2.01 27.34 -30.79
CA GLY A 9 0.62 27.45 -30.36
C GLY A 9 -0.18 26.19 -30.65
N GLU A 10 -0.06 25.64 -31.86
CA GLU A 10 -0.74 24.40 -32.26
C GLU A 10 -0.36 23.21 -31.35
N LEU A 11 0.95 23.03 -31.09
CA LEU A 11 1.42 21.92 -30.26
C LEU A 11 1.05 22.09 -28.79
N LEU A 12 1.15 23.31 -28.23
CA LEU A 12 0.71 23.57 -26.86
C LEU A 12 -0.79 23.30 -26.68
N ALA A 13 -1.62 23.76 -27.64
CA ALA A 13 -3.04 23.47 -27.62
C ALA A 13 -3.33 21.95 -27.74
N ALA A 14 -2.57 21.23 -28.58
CA ALA A 14 -2.73 19.78 -28.70
C ALA A 14 -2.35 19.04 -27.42
N ILE A 15 -1.31 19.50 -26.71
CA ILE A 15 -0.90 18.96 -25.40
C ILE A 15 -1.98 19.20 -24.35
N GLU A 16 -2.51 20.42 -24.27
CA GLU A 16 -3.57 20.76 -23.30
C GLU A 16 -4.86 19.95 -23.55
N ASN A 17 -5.21 19.73 -24.82
CA ASN A 17 -6.40 18.98 -25.20
C ASN A 17 -6.21 17.45 -25.17
N ALA A 18 -5.00 16.95 -24.93
CA ALA A 18 -4.79 15.51 -24.77
C ALA A 18 -5.48 15.02 -23.49
N GLY A 19 -6.54 14.24 -23.66
CA GLY A 19 -7.40 13.76 -22.57
C GLY A 19 -6.90 12.50 -21.86
N ASP A 20 -5.96 11.77 -22.46
CA ASP A 20 -5.39 10.56 -21.90
C ASP A 20 -3.91 10.37 -22.33
N ALA A 21 -3.27 9.36 -21.74
CA ALA A 21 -1.86 9.07 -22.00
C ALA A 21 -1.58 8.67 -23.47
N ALA A 22 -2.55 8.05 -24.16
CA ALA A 22 -2.38 7.64 -25.56
C ALA A 22 -2.46 8.84 -26.50
N ALA A 23 -3.40 9.76 -26.26
CA ALA A 23 -3.52 11.02 -26.95
C ALA A 23 -2.28 11.89 -26.74
N LEU A 24 -1.75 11.95 -25.51
CA LEU A 24 -0.52 12.68 -25.22
C LEU A 24 0.70 12.08 -25.91
N ASP A 25 0.80 10.75 -25.98
CA ASP A 25 1.89 10.08 -26.71
C ASP A 25 1.80 10.31 -28.23
N ALA A 26 0.59 10.35 -28.79
CA ALA A 26 0.37 10.71 -30.18
C ALA A 26 0.89 12.14 -30.48
N VAL A 27 0.62 13.10 -29.60
CA VAL A 27 1.14 14.48 -29.72
C VAL A 27 2.67 14.51 -29.58
N ARG A 28 3.24 13.72 -28.66
CA ARG A 28 4.70 13.59 -28.51
C ARG A 28 5.36 13.03 -29.78
N VAL A 29 4.76 12.01 -30.40
CA VAL A 29 5.27 11.39 -31.62
C VAL A 29 5.17 12.37 -32.80
N ASP A 30 4.05 13.10 -32.94
CA ASP A 30 3.87 14.13 -33.98
C ASP A 30 4.86 15.29 -33.82
N ALA A 31 5.12 15.75 -32.59
CA ALA A 31 6.03 16.86 -32.34
C ALA A 31 7.51 16.45 -32.43
N LEU A 32 7.92 15.46 -31.62
CA LEU A 32 9.31 15.13 -31.31
C LEU A 32 9.77 13.76 -31.84
N GLY A 33 8.89 13.01 -32.52
CA GLY A 33 9.23 11.71 -33.09
C GLY A 33 10.29 11.78 -34.19
N LYS A 34 10.75 10.61 -34.68
CA LYS A 34 11.77 10.51 -35.76
C LYS A 34 11.36 11.22 -37.06
N LYS A 35 10.05 11.28 -37.32
CA LYS A 35 9.40 11.99 -38.43
C LYS A 35 8.54 13.17 -37.95
N GLY A 36 8.70 13.58 -36.69
CA GLY A 36 7.89 14.64 -36.10
C GLY A 36 8.18 16.01 -36.69
N ARG A 37 7.24 16.94 -36.55
CA ARG A 37 7.28 18.29 -37.14
C ARG A 37 8.55 19.06 -36.72
N ILE A 38 8.91 19.04 -35.44
CA ILE A 38 10.11 19.72 -34.92
C ILE A 38 11.39 19.04 -35.41
N THR A 39 11.42 17.70 -35.40
CA THR A 39 12.56 16.91 -35.90
C THR A 39 12.78 17.12 -37.41
N GLY A 40 11.70 17.27 -38.18
CA GLY A 40 11.74 17.60 -39.60
C GLY A 40 12.34 18.97 -39.86
N LEU A 41 11.89 20.00 -39.13
CA LEU A 41 12.45 21.35 -39.21
C LEU A 41 13.93 21.39 -38.81
N MET A 42 14.35 20.61 -37.81
CA MET A 42 15.76 20.51 -37.44
C MET A 42 16.64 19.89 -38.53
N LYS A 43 16.13 18.93 -39.31
CA LYS A 43 16.88 18.34 -40.44
C LYS A 43 17.11 19.36 -41.57
N ASN A 44 16.16 20.25 -41.78
CA ASN A 44 16.24 21.28 -42.82
C ASN A 44 17.29 22.37 -42.51
N LEU A 45 17.70 22.54 -41.25
CA LEU A 45 18.80 23.45 -40.87
C LEU A 45 20.13 23.10 -41.57
N GLY A 46 20.34 21.83 -41.94
CA GLY A 46 21.55 21.39 -42.63
C GLY A 46 21.77 22.06 -43.99
N ALA A 47 20.70 22.51 -44.66
CA ALA A 47 20.77 23.16 -45.97
C ALA A 47 20.98 24.69 -45.90
N MET A 48 20.98 25.29 -44.70
CA MET A 48 21.10 26.74 -44.51
C MET A 48 22.55 27.22 -44.41
N ASP A 49 22.76 28.47 -44.75
CA ASP A 49 23.96 29.27 -44.52
C ASP A 49 24.26 29.47 -43.02
N ALA A 50 25.54 29.66 -42.67
CA ALA A 50 26.02 29.52 -41.29
C ALA A 50 25.38 30.50 -40.30
N GLU A 51 25.13 31.76 -40.70
CA GLU A 51 24.47 32.76 -39.85
C GLU A 51 22.98 32.46 -39.67
N ALA A 52 22.25 32.18 -40.75
CA ALA A 52 20.83 31.84 -40.69
C ALA A 52 20.58 30.53 -39.91
N ARG A 53 21.45 29.54 -40.08
CA ARG A 53 21.42 28.26 -39.35
C ARG A 53 21.55 28.47 -37.84
N LYS A 54 22.41 29.40 -37.40
CA LYS A 54 22.63 29.67 -35.97
C LYS A 54 21.38 30.25 -35.31
N ALA A 55 20.77 31.26 -35.92
CA ALA A 55 19.56 31.89 -35.40
C ALA A 55 18.35 30.93 -35.39
N ALA A 56 18.11 30.23 -36.51
CA ALA A 56 17.01 29.28 -36.64
C ALA A 56 17.16 28.05 -35.73
N GLY A 57 18.39 27.55 -35.57
CA GLY A 57 18.68 26.41 -34.67
C GLY A 57 18.45 26.75 -33.21
N GLN A 58 18.79 27.97 -32.79
CA GLN A 58 18.56 28.43 -31.41
C GLN A 58 17.05 28.53 -31.10
N GLN A 59 16.26 29.04 -32.03
CA GLN A 59 14.80 29.10 -31.91
C GLN A 59 14.15 27.70 -31.89
N LEU A 60 14.60 26.78 -32.75
CA LEU A 60 14.10 25.41 -32.78
C LEU A 60 14.43 24.61 -31.52
N ASN A 61 15.61 24.81 -30.95
CA ASN A 61 15.97 24.22 -29.66
C ASN A 61 15.10 24.77 -28.53
N ALA A 62 14.90 26.09 -28.47
CA ALA A 62 14.00 26.70 -27.49
C ALA A 62 12.56 26.18 -27.62
N LEU A 63 12.05 26.03 -28.85
CA LEU A 63 10.74 25.42 -29.10
C LEU A 63 10.69 23.98 -28.61
N LYS A 64 11.70 23.17 -28.93
CA LYS A 64 11.79 21.78 -28.50
C LYS A 64 11.74 21.67 -26.97
N ASP A 65 12.49 22.51 -26.27
CA ASP A 65 12.54 22.50 -24.80
C ASP A 65 11.20 22.88 -24.18
N VAL A 66 10.53 23.91 -24.72
CA VAL A 66 9.18 24.33 -24.28
C VAL A 66 8.16 23.21 -24.48
N ILE A 67 8.16 22.55 -25.63
CA ILE A 67 7.23 21.46 -25.95
C ILE A 67 7.51 20.22 -25.10
N ALA A 68 8.78 19.87 -24.88
CA ALA A 68 9.16 18.78 -24.00
C ALA A 68 8.68 19.04 -22.57
N ALA A 69 8.92 20.24 -22.04
CA ALA A 69 8.46 20.61 -20.70
C ALA A 69 6.92 20.58 -20.57
N ALA A 70 6.19 21.05 -21.59
CA ALA A 70 4.73 21.01 -21.59
C ALA A 70 4.19 19.57 -21.64
N LEU A 71 4.81 18.69 -22.43
CA LEU A 71 4.47 17.27 -22.49
C LEU A 71 4.69 16.60 -21.12
N ASP A 72 5.83 16.85 -20.48
CA ASP A 72 6.15 16.28 -19.18
C ASP A 72 5.18 16.76 -18.08
N ALA A 73 4.85 18.07 -18.07
CA ALA A 73 3.88 18.64 -17.14
C ALA A 73 2.47 18.06 -17.33
N ARG A 74 2.02 17.94 -18.58
CA ARG A 74 0.72 17.33 -18.89
C ARG A 74 0.68 15.86 -18.52
N LYS A 75 1.76 15.12 -18.78
CA LYS A 75 1.88 13.71 -18.40
C LYS A 75 1.75 13.53 -16.90
N ALA A 76 2.48 14.32 -16.11
CA ALA A 76 2.39 14.27 -14.65
C ALA A 76 0.97 14.54 -14.14
N THR A 77 0.24 15.44 -14.80
CA THR A 77 -1.16 15.76 -14.46
C THR A 77 -2.09 14.57 -14.73
N LEU A 78 -1.97 13.94 -15.91
CA LEU A 78 -2.76 12.78 -16.28
C LEU A 78 -2.45 11.55 -15.41
N ASP A 79 -1.18 11.32 -15.10
CA ASP A 79 -0.74 10.22 -14.24
C ASP A 79 -1.29 10.39 -12.82
N THR A 80 -1.28 11.62 -12.28
CA THR A 80 -1.87 11.94 -10.96
C THR A 80 -3.38 11.71 -10.96
N ALA A 81 -4.09 12.21 -11.97
CA ALA A 81 -5.54 12.02 -12.08
C ALA A 81 -5.93 10.53 -12.21
N ALA A 82 -5.14 9.74 -12.97
CA ALA A 82 -5.36 8.31 -13.10
C ALA A 82 -5.11 7.56 -11.77
N LEU A 83 -4.09 7.96 -11.02
CA LEU A 83 -3.80 7.42 -9.68
C LEU A 83 -4.94 7.73 -8.70
N ASP A 84 -5.40 8.98 -8.64
CA ASP A 84 -6.48 9.39 -7.75
C ASP A 84 -7.80 8.67 -8.06
N ALA A 85 -8.13 8.51 -9.35
CA ALA A 85 -9.29 7.73 -9.76
C ALA A 85 -9.20 6.27 -9.30
N ARG A 86 -8.01 5.66 -9.44
CA ARG A 86 -7.76 4.29 -8.98
C ARG A 86 -7.89 4.16 -7.46
N LEU A 87 -7.29 5.08 -6.71
CA LEU A 87 -7.38 5.12 -5.25
C LEU A 87 -8.83 5.30 -4.77
N ALA A 88 -9.63 6.11 -5.47
CA ALA A 88 -11.05 6.28 -5.14
C ALA A 88 -11.84 4.98 -5.35
N THR A 89 -11.53 4.20 -6.39
CA THR A 89 -12.20 2.92 -6.68
C THR A 89 -11.75 1.77 -5.77
N GLU A 90 -10.50 1.79 -5.31
CA GLU A 90 -9.91 0.76 -4.46
C GLU A 90 -10.09 1.05 -2.96
N LYS A 91 -10.89 2.07 -2.61
CA LYS A 91 -11.16 2.42 -1.22
C LYS A 91 -11.96 1.31 -0.53
N ILE A 92 -11.41 0.80 0.57
CA ILE A 92 -12.07 -0.18 1.44
C ILE A 92 -12.58 0.47 2.72
N ASP A 93 -13.60 -0.13 3.32
CA ASP A 93 -14.03 0.19 4.68
C ASP A 93 -13.11 -0.51 5.69
N VAL A 94 -12.22 0.27 6.29
CA VAL A 94 -11.24 -0.20 7.29
C VAL A 94 -11.88 -0.52 8.65
N THR A 95 -13.16 -0.20 8.85
CA THR A 95 -13.90 -0.52 10.09
C THR A 95 -14.59 -1.87 10.06
N LEU A 96 -14.58 -2.55 8.91
CA LEU A 96 -15.15 -3.88 8.79
C LEU A 96 -14.42 -4.87 9.71
N PRO A 97 -15.14 -5.84 10.30
CA PRO A 97 -14.53 -6.89 11.08
C PRO A 97 -13.46 -7.64 10.25
N PRO A 98 -12.31 -7.97 10.85
CA PRO A 98 -11.32 -8.80 10.19
C PRO A 98 -11.91 -10.18 9.92
N ARG A 99 -11.26 -10.94 9.04
CA ARG A 99 -11.62 -12.34 8.84
C ARG A 99 -11.46 -13.09 10.17
N PRO A 100 -12.42 -13.93 10.57
CA PRO A 100 -12.38 -14.57 11.88
C PRO A 100 -11.17 -15.49 11.97
N GLU A 101 -10.38 -15.31 13.02
CA GLU A 101 -9.34 -16.24 13.45
C GLU A 101 -9.81 -16.98 14.70
N LEU A 102 -9.44 -18.25 14.83
CA LEU A 102 -9.79 -19.04 16.01
C LEU A 102 -8.91 -18.61 17.18
N GLN A 103 -9.53 -17.99 18.18
CA GLN A 103 -8.90 -17.73 19.47
C GLN A 103 -9.24 -18.88 20.44
N GLY A 104 -8.22 -19.46 21.06
CA GLY A 104 -8.41 -20.45 22.13
C GLY A 104 -8.85 -19.78 23.44
N SER A 105 -9.51 -20.54 24.30
CA SER A 105 -9.92 -20.11 25.64
C SER A 105 -9.47 -21.12 26.68
N ILE A 106 -9.14 -20.63 27.88
CA ILE A 106 -8.83 -21.48 29.04
C ILE A 106 -10.16 -22.02 29.61
N HIS A 107 -10.20 -23.28 30.02
CA HIS A 107 -11.40 -23.86 30.63
C HIS A 107 -11.75 -23.13 31.94
N PRO A 108 -13.03 -22.83 32.23
CA PRO A 108 -13.41 -22.06 33.43
C PRO A 108 -12.89 -22.64 34.75
N ILE A 109 -12.85 -23.97 34.90
CA ILE A 109 -12.29 -24.63 36.10
C ILE A 109 -10.81 -24.28 36.28
N THR A 110 -10.02 -24.30 35.19
CA THR A 110 -8.60 -23.92 35.24
C THR A 110 -8.45 -22.46 35.62
N GLN A 111 -9.30 -21.57 35.09
CA GLN A 111 -9.29 -20.15 35.47
C GLN A 111 -9.55 -19.96 36.97
N THR A 112 -10.53 -20.68 37.53
CA THR A 112 -10.82 -20.63 38.98
C THR A 112 -9.65 -21.18 39.81
N ILE A 113 -9.04 -22.30 39.40
CA ILE A 113 -7.88 -22.86 40.08
C ILE A 113 -6.72 -21.84 40.08
N ASP A 114 -6.40 -21.27 38.92
CA ASP A 114 -5.34 -20.27 38.78
C ASP A 114 -5.60 -19.02 39.64
N GLU A 115 -6.86 -18.57 39.71
CA GLU A 115 -7.27 -17.45 40.57
C GLU A 115 -7.06 -17.76 42.06
N ILE A 116 -7.47 -18.95 42.52
CA ILE A 116 -7.27 -19.39 43.91
C ILE A 116 -5.77 -19.47 44.23
N VAL A 117 -4.96 -20.04 43.34
CA VAL A 117 -3.50 -20.12 43.49
C VAL A 117 -2.89 -18.72 43.57
N ALA A 118 -3.33 -17.79 42.73
CA ALA A 118 -2.86 -16.40 42.74
C ALA A 118 -3.19 -15.66 44.05
N ILE A 119 -4.30 -15.99 44.70
CA ILE A 119 -4.70 -15.42 46.00
C ILE A 119 -3.86 -16.00 47.14
N LEU A 120 -3.67 -17.31 47.17
CA LEU A 120 -3.00 -18.01 48.29
C LEU A 120 -1.47 -17.96 48.22
N GLY A 121 -0.89 -17.90 47.02
CA GLY A 121 0.56 -17.86 46.81
C GLY A 121 1.26 -16.71 47.59
N PRO A 122 0.78 -15.45 47.51
CA PRO A 122 1.33 -14.34 48.28
C PRO A 122 1.24 -14.50 49.80
N MET A 123 0.34 -15.36 50.29
CA MET A 123 0.22 -15.68 51.72
C MET A 123 1.25 -16.73 52.17
N GLY A 124 2.10 -17.23 51.26
CA GLY A 124 3.16 -18.20 51.54
C GLY A 124 2.75 -19.67 51.34
N PHE A 125 1.58 -19.93 50.75
CA PHE A 125 1.17 -21.29 50.39
C PHE A 125 1.86 -21.76 49.09
N THR A 126 2.06 -23.07 48.97
CA THR A 126 2.64 -23.72 47.80
C THR A 126 1.63 -24.68 47.18
N VAL A 127 1.62 -24.79 45.86
CA VAL A 127 0.79 -25.77 45.14
C VAL A 127 1.37 -27.17 45.35
N ALA A 128 0.50 -28.13 45.65
CA ALA A 128 0.84 -29.54 45.75
C ALA A 128 -0.25 -30.36 45.03
N ASP A 129 0.16 -31.27 44.17
CA ASP A 129 -0.71 -32.20 43.45
C ASP A 129 -0.51 -33.63 43.98
N GLY A 130 -1.54 -34.46 43.82
CA GLY A 130 -1.55 -35.87 44.23
C GLY A 130 -2.14 -36.77 43.13
N PRO A 131 -2.09 -38.10 43.31
CA PRO A 131 -2.71 -39.02 42.38
C PRO A 131 -4.24 -38.95 42.45
N ASP A 132 -4.92 -39.10 41.30
CA ASP A 132 -6.39 -39.16 41.26
C ASP A 132 -6.96 -40.45 41.90
N VAL A 133 -6.17 -41.53 41.91
CA VAL A 133 -6.51 -42.80 42.57
C VAL A 133 -5.62 -42.95 43.79
N GLU A 134 -6.26 -42.94 44.97
CA GLU A 134 -5.59 -42.91 46.27
C GLU A 134 -5.87 -44.19 47.07
N ASP A 135 -5.01 -44.51 48.04
CA ASP A 135 -5.20 -45.67 48.92
C ASP A 135 -6.11 -45.38 50.14
N ASP A 136 -6.59 -46.44 50.82
CA ASP A 136 -7.47 -46.32 51.99
C ASP A 136 -6.81 -45.56 53.15
N PHE A 137 -5.47 -45.62 53.25
CA PHE A 137 -4.77 -45.00 54.35
C PHE A 137 -4.77 -43.48 54.19
N HIS A 138 -4.39 -42.95 53.02
CA HIS A 138 -4.28 -41.51 52.77
C HIS A 138 -5.65 -40.84 52.62
N ASN A 139 -6.63 -41.51 52.01
CA ASN A 139 -7.95 -40.93 51.80
C ASN A 139 -8.85 -40.97 53.06
N PHE A 140 -8.63 -41.94 53.98
CA PHE A 140 -9.49 -42.12 55.15
C PHE A 140 -8.76 -42.27 56.48
N THR A 141 -7.90 -43.29 56.61
CA THR A 141 -7.34 -43.68 57.92
C THR A 141 -6.51 -42.56 58.56
N ALA A 142 -5.65 -41.91 57.78
CA ALA A 142 -4.80 -40.80 58.23
C ALA A 142 -5.59 -39.52 58.56
N LEU A 143 -6.79 -39.37 57.99
CA LEU A 143 -7.71 -38.25 58.22
C LEU A 143 -8.70 -38.51 59.37
N ASN A 144 -8.44 -39.54 60.20
CA ASN A 144 -9.24 -39.91 61.37
C ASN A 144 -10.66 -40.42 61.06
N PHE A 145 -10.86 -41.03 59.89
CA PHE A 145 -12.09 -41.77 59.58
C PHE A 145 -11.85 -43.26 59.79
N PRO A 146 -12.29 -43.91 60.89
CA PRO A 146 -12.08 -45.34 61.10
C PRO A 146 -12.98 -46.23 60.20
N PRO A 147 -12.71 -47.54 60.10
CA PRO A 147 -13.63 -48.49 59.45
C PRO A 147 -15.04 -48.41 60.05
N GLY A 148 -16.06 -48.35 59.18
CA GLY A 148 -17.47 -48.19 59.57
C GLY A 148 -17.90 -46.74 59.86
N HIS A 149 -17.05 -45.74 59.59
CA HIS A 149 -17.46 -44.34 59.64
C HIS A 149 -18.37 -44.01 58.45
N PRO A 150 -19.51 -43.29 58.62
CA PRO A 150 -20.45 -43.00 57.53
C PRO A 150 -19.81 -42.34 56.30
N ALA A 151 -18.79 -41.49 56.50
CA ALA A 151 -18.04 -40.84 55.42
C ALA A 151 -17.19 -41.80 54.54
N ARG A 152 -16.99 -43.07 54.94
CA ARG A 152 -16.38 -44.10 54.08
C ARG A 152 -17.40 -44.86 53.23
N GLU A 153 -18.68 -44.79 53.59
CA GLU A 153 -19.78 -45.56 52.98
C GLU A 153 -20.65 -44.74 52.02
N MET A 154 -20.41 -43.43 51.93
CA MET A 154 -21.01 -42.51 50.94
C MET A 154 -20.19 -42.48 49.66
#